data_AF-A0A916YZQ4-F1
#
_entry.id   AF-A0A916YZQ4-F1
#
_cell.length_a   1.000
_cell.length_b   1.000
_cell.length_c   1.000
_cell.angle_alpha   90.00
_cell.angle_beta   90.00
_cell.angle_gamma   90.00
#
_symmetry.space_group_name_H-M   'P 1'
#
loop_
_entity.id
_entity.type
_entity.pdbx_description
1 polymer ?
#
loop_
_entity_poly.entity_id
_entity_poly.type
_entity_poly.pdbx_seq_one_letter_code
_entity_poly.pdbx_strand_id
1 'polypeptide(L)'
;MHCDWFNNREWDARAQADFRLRLSRARDDRAFYLGQKAGAIAEHFPEDAIKLYDEQIAAAAYEDEIVPALHAQAMIHFRAGDFPAMFACFERAIEVGGEFTAIAAITDYCSAVGLLRDESRYARALAWLDHLDERAMAQLGHPFVGFAASAARAFICWQQGERDRAAACAREALELSVADDNAPGLPCLGAAPRPPSPVHDRLLVIAGMWDEDNLGPAPEA
;
A
#
# COMPACT_ATOMS: atom_id res chain seq x y z
N MET A 1 10.89 -32.69 -8.21
CA MET A 1 9.69 -31.83 -8.23
C MET A 1 9.47 -31.35 -6.80
N HIS A 2 9.92 -30.14 -6.47
CA HIS A 2 9.71 -29.56 -5.14
C HIS A 2 8.22 -29.19 -5.06
N CYS A 3 7.41 -29.96 -4.34
CA CYS A 3 6.01 -29.62 -4.14
C CYS A 3 5.91 -28.39 -3.24
N ASP A 4 5.35 -27.32 -3.78
CA ASP A 4 5.15 -26.02 -3.14
C ASP A 4 3.93 -26.07 -2.20
N TRP A 5 4.07 -26.85 -1.12
CA TRP A 5 2.98 -27.19 -0.18
C TRP A 5 2.36 -25.98 0.54
N PHE A 6 3.02 -24.81 0.48
CA PHE A 6 2.57 -23.57 1.08
C PHE A 6 2.01 -22.55 0.08
N ASN A 7 2.24 -22.71 -1.24
CA ASN A 7 1.79 -21.75 -2.26
C ASN A 7 0.43 -22.11 -2.91
N ASN A 8 -0.18 -23.24 -2.54
CA ASN A 8 -1.53 -23.58 -3.00
C ASN A 8 -2.61 -22.74 -2.31
N ARG A 9 -3.76 -22.58 -2.97
CA ARG A 9 -4.93 -21.84 -2.45
C ARG A 9 -5.89 -22.70 -1.62
N GLU A 10 -5.67 -24.01 -1.57
CA GLU A 10 -6.51 -24.94 -0.80
C GLU A 10 -6.36 -24.67 0.70
N TRP A 11 -7.48 -24.59 1.42
CA TRP A 11 -7.49 -24.30 2.86
C TRP A 11 -8.61 -24.99 3.64
N ASP A 12 -8.99 -26.19 3.20
CA ASP A 12 -9.89 -27.05 3.97
C ASP A 12 -9.20 -27.64 5.21
N ALA A 13 -9.94 -28.37 6.04
CA ALA A 13 -9.43 -28.95 7.28
C ALA A 13 -8.21 -29.90 7.07
N ARG A 14 -8.17 -30.59 5.92
CA ARG A 14 -7.07 -31.50 5.58
C ARG A 14 -5.82 -30.70 5.17
N ALA A 15 -5.98 -29.68 4.35
CA ALA A 15 -4.91 -28.78 3.93
C ALA A 15 -4.32 -28.04 5.14
N GLN A 16 -5.17 -27.55 6.05
CA GLN A 16 -4.73 -26.95 7.31
C GLN A 16 -3.91 -27.93 8.15
N ALA A 17 -4.41 -29.17 8.35
CA ALA A 17 -3.67 -30.18 9.13
C ALA A 17 -2.31 -30.54 8.51
N ASP A 18 -2.24 -30.72 7.18
CA ASP A 18 -0.98 -30.99 6.48
C ASP A 18 0.00 -29.81 6.59
N PHE A 19 -0.49 -28.58 6.40
CA PHE A 19 0.31 -27.36 6.56
C PHE A 19 0.89 -27.26 7.97
N ARG A 20 0.07 -27.45 9.02
CA ARG A 20 0.51 -27.39 10.42
C ARG A 20 1.54 -28.48 10.74
N LEU A 21 1.34 -29.70 10.24
CA LEU A 21 2.29 -30.80 10.42
C LEU A 21 3.65 -30.47 9.80
N ARG A 22 3.68 -29.92 8.58
CA ARG A 22 4.92 -29.54 7.89
C ARG A 22 5.57 -28.33 8.56
N LEU A 23 4.79 -27.33 8.94
CA LEU A 23 5.27 -26.15 9.65
C LEU A 23 5.95 -26.53 10.97
N SER A 24 5.46 -27.55 11.68
CA SER A 24 6.11 -28.04 12.92
C SER A 24 7.54 -28.56 12.72
N ARG A 25 7.88 -28.96 11.50
CA ARG A 25 9.20 -29.48 11.11
C ARG A 25 10.11 -28.37 10.58
N ALA A 26 9.55 -27.27 10.08
CA ALA A 26 10.26 -26.12 9.55
C ALA A 26 10.42 -25.03 10.62
N ARG A 27 11.32 -25.24 11.58
CA ARG A 27 11.47 -24.34 12.73
C ARG A 27 12.12 -23.01 12.36
N ASP A 28 13.17 -23.05 11.54
CA ASP A 28 13.99 -21.88 11.24
C ASP A 28 13.33 -20.95 10.20
N ASP A 29 12.52 -21.52 9.29
CA ASP A 29 11.81 -20.76 8.25
C ASP A 29 10.31 -20.58 8.56
N ARG A 30 9.93 -20.65 9.84
CA ARG A 30 8.51 -20.67 10.25
C ARG A 30 7.78 -19.40 9.78
N ALA A 31 8.37 -18.22 10.00
CA ALA A 31 7.78 -16.93 9.63
C ALA A 31 7.57 -16.84 8.11
N PHE A 32 8.59 -17.22 7.34
CA PHE A 32 8.52 -17.31 5.87
C PHE A 32 7.33 -18.16 5.38
N TYR A 33 7.20 -19.40 5.87
CA TYR A 33 6.12 -20.29 5.43
C TYR A 33 4.73 -19.81 5.85
N LEU A 34 4.62 -19.17 7.02
CA LEU A 34 3.36 -18.53 7.45
C LEU A 34 2.95 -17.42 6.49
N GLY A 35 3.87 -16.52 6.15
CA GLY A 35 3.61 -15.41 5.23
C GLY A 35 3.26 -15.85 3.82
N GLN A 36 4.00 -16.83 3.28
CA GLN A 36 3.70 -17.38 1.96
C GLN A 36 2.31 -18.01 1.92
N LYS A 37 1.95 -18.80 2.95
CA LYS A 37 0.63 -19.43 2.98
C LYS A 37 -0.48 -18.41 3.20
N ALA A 38 -0.29 -17.42 4.05
CA ALA A 38 -1.23 -16.33 4.26
C ALA A 38 -1.52 -15.60 2.93
N GLY A 39 -0.47 -15.23 2.19
CA GLY A 39 -0.61 -14.58 0.89
C GLY A 39 -1.34 -15.45 -0.14
N ALA A 40 -1.07 -16.76 -0.16
CA ALA A 40 -1.71 -17.70 -1.09
C ALA A 40 -3.22 -17.84 -0.86
N ILE A 41 -3.69 -17.73 0.39
CA ILE A 41 -5.11 -17.94 0.74
C ILE A 41 -5.89 -16.63 0.92
N ALA A 42 -5.23 -15.48 1.05
CA ALA A 42 -5.84 -14.19 1.42
C ALA A 42 -7.04 -13.77 0.55
N GLU A 43 -7.04 -14.12 -0.74
CA GLU A 43 -8.15 -13.80 -1.65
C GLU A 43 -9.44 -14.56 -1.30
N HIS A 44 -9.33 -15.80 -0.85
CA HIS A 44 -10.49 -16.70 -0.64
C HIS A 44 -10.80 -16.93 0.84
N PHE A 45 -9.80 -16.76 1.72
CA PHE A 45 -9.87 -17.01 3.16
C PHE A 45 -9.21 -15.85 3.93
N PRO A 46 -9.73 -14.61 3.82
CA PRO A 46 -9.07 -13.42 4.37
C PRO A 46 -8.92 -13.46 5.89
N GLU A 47 -9.93 -13.96 6.63
CA GLU A 47 -9.86 -14.07 8.09
C GLU A 47 -8.77 -15.04 8.56
N ASP A 48 -8.58 -16.15 7.84
CA ASP A 48 -7.52 -17.11 8.17
C ASP A 48 -6.15 -16.63 7.73
N ALA A 49 -6.06 -15.87 6.62
CA ALA A 49 -4.83 -15.21 6.23
C ALA A 49 -4.38 -14.19 7.29
N ILE A 50 -5.29 -13.40 7.86
CA ILE A 50 -4.98 -12.48 8.96
C ILE A 50 -4.38 -13.25 10.14
N LYS A 51 -4.99 -14.37 10.56
CA LYS A 51 -4.45 -15.21 11.66
C LYS A 51 -3.06 -15.76 11.35
N LEU A 52 -2.80 -16.17 10.10
CA LEU A 52 -1.48 -16.63 9.69
C LEU A 52 -0.45 -15.51 9.69
N TYR A 53 -0.83 -14.29 9.28
CA TYR A 53 0.03 -13.12 9.40
C TYR A 53 0.30 -12.74 10.85
N ASP A 54 -0.69 -12.84 11.75
CA ASP A 54 -0.47 -12.64 13.20
C ASP A 54 0.53 -13.64 13.76
N GLU A 55 0.43 -14.92 13.35
CA GLU A 55 1.41 -15.93 13.72
C GLU A 55 2.79 -15.67 13.10
N GLN A 56 2.86 -15.16 11.87
CA GLN A 56 4.12 -14.77 11.23
C GLN A 56 4.78 -13.66 12.05
N ILE A 57 4.04 -12.60 12.37
CA ILE A 57 4.55 -11.45 13.13
C ILE A 57 5.05 -11.92 14.51
N ALA A 58 4.34 -12.84 15.15
CA ALA A 58 4.76 -13.41 16.44
C ALA A 58 6.01 -14.31 16.34
N ALA A 59 6.27 -14.90 15.17
CA ALA A 59 7.43 -15.77 14.92
C ALA A 59 8.61 -15.04 14.28
N ALA A 60 8.41 -13.81 13.80
CA ALA A 60 9.41 -13.03 13.09
C ALA A 60 10.59 -12.65 14.00
N ALA A 61 11.79 -12.73 13.45
CA ALA A 61 13.01 -12.31 14.13
C ALA A 61 13.37 -10.85 13.86
N TYR A 62 12.89 -10.31 12.73
CA TYR A 62 13.31 -9.02 12.19
C TYR A 62 12.12 -8.22 11.65
N GLU A 63 12.30 -6.89 11.59
CA GLU A 63 11.29 -5.96 11.10
C GLU A 63 10.93 -6.16 9.63
N ASP A 64 11.86 -6.64 8.80
CA ASP A 64 11.66 -6.91 7.38
C ASP A 64 10.70 -8.09 7.12
N GLU A 65 10.46 -8.94 8.12
CA GLU A 65 9.41 -9.96 8.09
C GLU A 65 8.07 -9.43 8.62
N ILE A 66 8.09 -8.47 9.56
CA ILE A 66 6.90 -7.92 10.24
C ILE A 66 6.19 -6.90 9.35
N VAL A 67 6.94 -5.97 8.76
CA VAL A 67 6.38 -4.85 7.99
C VAL A 67 5.56 -5.33 6.80
N PRO A 68 6.03 -6.29 5.97
CA PRO A 68 5.23 -6.81 4.86
C PRO A 68 3.98 -7.56 5.32
N ALA A 69 4.02 -8.25 6.47
CA ALA A 69 2.85 -8.94 7.03
C ALA A 69 1.78 -7.94 7.47
N LEU A 70 2.16 -6.88 8.18
CA LEU A 70 1.25 -5.80 8.58
C LEU A 70 0.68 -5.05 7.36
N HIS A 71 1.51 -4.78 6.35
CA HIS A 71 1.06 -4.19 5.10
C HIS A 71 0.02 -5.09 4.40
N ALA A 72 0.28 -6.40 4.31
CA ALA A 72 -0.67 -7.34 3.72
C ALA A 72 -1.99 -7.42 4.50
N GLN A 73 -1.95 -7.40 5.84
CA GLN A 73 -3.16 -7.30 6.67
C GLN A 73 -3.94 -6.02 6.38
N ALA A 74 -3.26 -4.86 6.28
CA ALA A 74 -3.90 -3.59 5.94
C ALA A 74 -4.64 -3.69 4.59
N MET A 75 -4.02 -4.32 3.59
CA MET A 75 -4.64 -4.52 2.28
C MET A 75 -5.84 -5.48 2.30
N ILE A 76 -5.85 -6.48 3.18
CA ILE A 76 -7.02 -7.34 3.40
C ILE A 76 -8.16 -6.52 4.02
N HIS A 77 -7.89 -5.73 5.07
CA HIS A 77 -8.87 -4.86 5.71
C HIS A 77 -9.43 -3.80 4.75
N PHE A 78 -8.59 -3.20 3.90
CA PHE A 78 -9.03 -2.26 2.87
C PHE A 78 -10.07 -2.89 1.93
N ARG A 79 -9.83 -4.10 1.43
CA ARG A 79 -10.77 -4.82 0.55
C ARG A 79 -12.08 -5.19 1.26
N ALA A 80 -12.02 -5.42 2.57
CA ALA A 80 -13.19 -5.67 3.40
C ALA A 80 -13.96 -4.39 3.78
N GLY A 81 -13.42 -3.20 3.50
CA GLY A 81 -13.98 -1.91 3.92
C GLY A 81 -13.77 -1.59 5.40
N ASP A 82 -12.91 -2.34 6.11
CA ASP A 82 -12.57 -2.11 7.51
C ASP A 82 -11.42 -1.09 7.63
N PHE A 83 -11.73 0.16 7.34
CA PHE A 83 -10.74 1.24 7.34
C PHE A 83 -10.08 1.50 8.70
N PRO A 84 -10.76 1.38 9.86
CA PRO A 84 -10.10 1.47 11.16
C PRO A 84 -8.99 0.45 11.35
N ALA A 85 -9.25 -0.83 11.03
CA ALA A 85 -8.23 -1.88 11.14
C ALA A 85 -7.12 -1.70 10.10
N MET A 86 -7.46 -1.31 8.87
CA MET A 86 -6.48 -0.98 7.82
C MET A 86 -5.48 0.08 8.31
N PHE A 87 -5.97 1.21 8.84
CA PHE A 87 -5.08 2.26 9.34
C PHE A 87 -4.25 1.80 10.55
N ALA A 88 -4.82 1.01 11.46
CA ALA A 88 -4.08 0.45 12.59
C ALA A 88 -2.91 -0.44 12.12
N CYS A 89 -3.12 -1.27 11.09
CA CYS A 89 -2.06 -2.10 10.50
C CYS A 89 -0.95 -1.24 9.87
N PHE A 90 -1.31 -0.22 9.07
CA PHE A 90 -0.31 0.68 8.49
C PHE A 90 0.48 1.43 9.55
N GLU A 91 -0.20 2.00 10.55
CA GLU A 91 0.45 2.76 11.63
C GLU A 91 1.44 1.88 12.40
N ARG A 92 1.08 0.63 12.69
CA ARG A 92 1.97 -0.34 13.32
C ARG A 92 3.14 -0.73 12.41
N ALA A 93 2.92 -0.85 11.10
CA ALA A 93 3.99 -1.15 10.14
C ALA A 93 5.02 -0.01 10.10
N ILE A 94 4.55 1.24 10.13
CA ILE A 94 5.39 2.44 10.16
C ILE A 94 6.16 2.52 11.49
N GLU A 95 5.51 2.22 12.61
CA GLU A 95 6.15 2.18 13.94
C GLU A 95 7.28 1.13 14.02
N VAL A 96 7.06 -0.06 13.46
CA VAL A 96 8.04 -1.15 13.50
C VAL A 96 9.19 -0.94 12.51
N GLY A 97 8.89 -0.57 11.27
CA GLY A 97 9.90 -0.49 10.20
C GLY A 97 10.61 0.86 10.08
N GLY A 98 10.07 1.89 10.72
CA GLY A 98 10.50 3.26 10.49
C GLY A 98 10.39 3.66 9.01
N GLU A 99 11.09 4.74 8.64
CA GLU A 99 10.93 5.35 7.32
C GLU A 99 11.40 4.49 6.16
N PHE A 100 12.44 3.66 6.32
CA PHE A 100 13.04 2.93 5.20
C PHE A 100 12.36 1.60 4.93
N THR A 101 12.16 0.80 5.98
CA THR A 101 11.52 -0.51 5.86
C THR A 101 10.02 -0.37 5.57
N ALA A 102 9.40 0.73 6.01
CA ALA A 102 7.96 0.96 5.86
C ALA A 102 7.54 1.99 4.80
N ILE A 103 8.40 2.41 3.84
CA ILE A 103 8.01 3.34 2.74
C ILE A 103 6.71 2.90 2.09
N ALA A 104 6.58 1.59 1.93
CA ALA A 104 5.39 0.91 1.45
C ALA A 104 4.10 1.26 2.20
N ALA A 105 4.13 1.03 3.52
CA ALA A 105 3.01 1.33 4.39
C ALA A 105 2.75 2.84 4.48
N ILE A 106 3.80 3.67 4.45
CA ILE A 106 3.67 5.14 4.49
C ILE A 106 2.91 5.64 3.27
N THR A 107 3.35 5.24 2.07
CA THR A 107 2.77 5.72 0.81
C THR A 107 1.32 5.25 0.63
N ASP A 108 1.02 3.99 0.97
CA ASP A 108 -0.35 3.46 0.91
C ASP A 108 -1.25 4.06 2.00
N TYR A 109 -0.72 4.27 3.22
CA TYR A 109 -1.42 5.00 4.29
C TYR A 109 -1.83 6.40 3.80
N CYS A 110 -0.89 7.17 3.24
CA CYS A 110 -1.17 8.53 2.80
C CYS A 110 -2.16 8.56 1.63
N SER A 111 -2.02 7.61 0.69
CA SER A 111 -2.96 7.44 -0.43
C SER A 111 -4.36 7.13 0.06
N ALA A 112 -4.50 6.20 1.02
CA ALA A 112 -5.78 5.86 1.64
C ALA A 112 -6.41 7.06 2.35
N VAL A 113 -5.61 7.86 3.07
CA VAL A 113 -6.09 9.11 3.71
C VAL A 113 -6.70 10.06 2.68
N GLY A 114 -6.00 10.32 1.56
CA GLY A 114 -6.49 11.22 0.51
C GLY A 114 -7.70 10.67 -0.25
N LEU A 115 -7.71 9.37 -0.53
CA LEU A 115 -8.80 8.69 -1.24
C LEU A 115 -10.09 8.65 -0.40
N LEU A 116 -9.97 8.28 0.88
CA LEU A 116 -11.09 8.17 1.82
C LEU A 116 -11.53 9.52 2.41
N ARG A 117 -10.79 10.60 2.11
CA ARG A 117 -11.04 11.96 2.61
C ARG A 117 -11.07 12.02 4.14
N ASP A 118 -10.17 11.30 4.79
CA ASP A 118 -10.09 11.29 6.25
C ASP A 118 -9.35 12.52 6.78
N GLU A 119 -10.10 13.60 6.98
CA GLU A 119 -9.58 14.90 7.43
C GLU A 119 -8.80 14.80 8.75
N SER A 120 -9.16 13.87 9.63
CA SER A 120 -8.48 13.70 10.92
C SER A 120 -7.03 13.24 10.77
N ARG A 121 -6.66 12.70 9.59
CA ARG A 121 -5.35 12.13 9.28
C ARG A 121 -4.52 12.96 8.30
N TYR A 122 -5.07 14.04 7.73
CA TYR A 122 -4.38 14.84 6.70
C TYR A 122 -3.03 15.38 7.15
N ALA A 123 -2.98 16.04 8.32
CA ALA A 123 -1.73 16.62 8.84
C ALA A 123 -0.64 15.56 9.03
N ARG A 124 -0.99 14.39 9.57
CA ARG A 124 -0.05 13.29 9.77
C ARG A 124 0.40 12.68 8.44
N ALA A 125 -0.49 12.53 7.47
CA ALA A 125 -0.14 12.01 6.16
C ALA A 125 0.83 12.94 5.42
N LEU A 126 0.55 14.25 5.40
CA LEU A 126 1.46 15.23 4.78
C LEU A 126 2.82 15.27 5.50
N ALA A 127 2.85 15.22 6.83
CA ALA A 127 4.10 15.18 7.58
C ALA A 127 4.97 13.96 7.22
N TRP A 128 4.36 12.79 7.02
CA TRP A 128 5.10 11.61 6.57
C TRP A 128 5.68 11.78 5.16
N LEU A 129 4.90 12.35 4.24
CA LEU A 129 5.35 12.60 2.87
C LEU A 129 6.48 13.63 2.82
N ASP A 130 6.36 14.72 3.57
CA ASP A 130 7.41 15.73 3.70
C ASP A 130 8.69 15.12 4.30
N HIS A 131 8.54 14.23 5.28
CA HIS A 131 9.69 13.56 5.88
C HIS A 131 10.40 12.58 4.92
N LEU A 132 9.63 11.86 4.09
CA LEU A 132 10.20 11.06 3.00
C LEU A 132 10.97 11.94 1.99
N ASP A 133 10.47 13.13 1.67
CA ASP A 133 11.16 14.07 0.79
C ASP A 133 12.48 14.55 1.38
N GLU A 134 12.49 14.96 2.66
CA GLU A 134 13.70 15.39 3.36
C GLU A 134 14.80 14.31 3.32
N ARG A 135 14.40 13.06 3.55
CA ARG A 135 15.32 11.92 3.54
C ARG A 135 15.82 11.59 2.14
N ALA A 136 14.92 11.55 1.16
CA ALA A 136 15.29 11.34 -0.25
C ALA A 136 16.24 12.45 -0.72
N MET A 137 15.98 13.71 -0.37
CA MET A 137 16.88 14.83 -0.65
C MET A 137 18.26 14.62 -0.03
N ALA A 138 18.34 14.19 1.23
CA ALA A 138 19.62 13.96 1.91
C ALA A 138 20.43 12.79 1.31
N GLN A 139 19.77 11.74 0.81
CA GLN A 139 20.42 10.52 0.33
C GLN A 139 20.66 10.50 -1.19
N LEU A 140 19.73 11.06 -1.96
CA LEU A 140 19.67 10.96 -3.43
C LEU A 140 19.81 12.32 -4.12
N GLY A 141 19.67 13.44 -3.39
CA GLY A 141 19.75 14.79 -3.94
C GLY A 141 18.48 15.26 -4.65
N HIS A 142 17.39 14.51 -4.56
CA HIS A 142 16.07 14.84 -5.11
C HIS A 142 14.96 14.34 -4.17
N PRO A 143 13.74 14.93 -4.21
CA PRO A 143 12.65 14.54 -3.31
C PRO A 143 12.13 13.13 -3.61
N PHE A 144 11.28 12.61 -2.72
CA PHE A 144 10.64 11.32 -2.91
C PHE A 144 9.48 11.48 -3.90
N VAL A 145 9.69 10.96 -5.10
CA VAL A 145 8.72 11.04 -6.20
C VAL A 145 8.13 9.65 -6.45
N GLY A 146 6.81 9.56 -6.38
CA GLY A 146 6.08 8.31 -6.61
C GLY A 146 4.59 8.59 -6.82
N PHE A 147 3.96 7.83 -7.71
CA PHE A 147 2.55 8.03 -8.08
C PHE A 147 1.64 8.14 -6.86
N ALA A 148 1.75 7.17 -5.94
CA ALA A 148 0.95 7.10 -4.72
C ALA A 148 1.14 8.36 -3.83
N ALA A 149 2.39 8.79 -3.62
CA ALA A 149 2.70 9.97 -2.82
C ALA A 149 2.16 11.26 -3.46
N SER A 150 2.39 11.46 -4.76
CA SER A 150 1.90 12.65 -5.47
C SER A 150 0.38 12.68 -5.55
N ALA A 151 -0.28 11.53 -5.79
CA ALA A 151 -1.73 11.42 -5.76
C ALA A 151 -2.31 11.72 -4.36
N ALA A 152 -1.69 11.20 -3.30
CA ALA A 152 -2.06 11.50 -1.92
C ALA A 152 -2.00 13.00 -1.63
N ARG A 153 -0.88 13.67 -1.97
CA ARG A 153 -0.74 15.13 -1.82
C ARG A 153 -1.82 15.87 -2.60
N ALA A 154 -2.06 15.49 -3.85
CA ALA A 154 -3.08 16.10 -4.69
C ALA A 154 -4.47 16.03 -4.05
N PHE A 155 -4.88 14.84 -3.59
CA PHE A 155 -6.18 14.66 -2.97
C PHE A 155 -6.30 15.42 -1.65
N ILE A 156 -5.32 15.33 -0.77
CA ILE A 156 -5.36 16.01 0.54
C ILE A 156 -5.38 17.53 0.34
N CYS A 157 -4.49 18.08 -0.48
CA CYS A 157 -4.41 19.52 -0.75
C CYS A 157 -5.71 20.04 -1.41
N TRP A 158 -6.31 19.26 -2.31
CA TRP A 158 -7.58 19.59 -2.93
C TRP A 158 -8.70 19.72 -1.89
N GLN A 159 -8.76 18.82 -0.92
CA GLN A 159 -9.75 18.85 0.17
C GLN A 159 -9.51 20.01 1.14
N GLN A 160 -8.25 20.40 1.36
CA GLN A 160 -7.90 21.55 2.19
C GLN A 160 -8.06 22.91 1.48
N GLY A 161 -8.42 22.91 0.19
CA GLY A 161 -8.57 24.14 -0.61
C GLY A 161 -7.26 24.71 -1.16
N GLU A 162 -6.15 24.00 -1.02
CA GLU A 162 -4.84 24.36 -1.57
C GLU A 162 -4.77 24.02 -3.07
N ARG A 163 -5.58 24.72 -3.89
CA ARG A 163 -5.82 24.38 -5.31
C ARG A 163 -4.55 24.33 -6.16
N ASP A 164 -3.65 25.31 -6.03
CA ASP A 164 -2.43 25.37 -6.84
C ASP A 164 -1.49 24.20 -6.55
N ARG A 165 -1.31 23.90 -5.25
CA ARG A 165 -0.50 22.76 -4.79
C ARG A 165 -1.12 21.43 -5.22
N ALA A 166 -2.44 21.30 -5.07
CA ALA A 166 -3.17 20.13 -5.50
C ALA A 166 -3.00 19.86 -7.00
N ALA A 167 -3.15 20.90 -7.84
CA ALA A 167 -2.98 20.80 -9.27
C ALA A 167 -1.54 20.44 -9.67
N ALA A 168 -0.53 20.99 -9.00
CA ALA A 168 0.87 20.65 -9.24
C ALA A 168 1.14 19.16 -8.94
N CYS A 169 0.74 18.67 -7.77
CA CYS A 169 0.91 17.27 -7.39
C CYS A 169 0.09 16.32 -8.29
N ALA A 170 -1.09 16.74 -8.76
CA ALA A 170 -1.89 15.94 -9.67
C ALA A 170 -1.22 15.75 -11.03
N ARG A 171 -0.60 16.81 -11.58
CA ARG A 171 0.18 16.71 -12.82
C ARG A 171 1.37 15.77 -12.67
N GLU A 172 2.12 15.89 -11.57
CA GLU A 172 3.23 14.98 -11.27
C GLU A 172 2.77 13.52 -11.19
N ALA A 173 1.66 13.24 -10.51
CA ALA A 173 1.09 11.89 -10.46
C ALA A 173 0.68 11.38 -11.86
N LEU A 174 0.08 12.23 -12.69
CA LEU A 174 -0.31 11.86 -14.05
C LEU A 174 0.92 11.57 -14.94
N GLU A 175 1.96 12.40 -14.85
CA GLU A 175 3.24 12.19 -15.55
C GLU A 175 3.88 10.86 -15.15
N LEU A 176 3.89 10.53 -13.85
CA LEU A 176 4.38 9.24 -13.35
C LEU A 176 3.51 8.06 -13.79
N SER A 177 2.23 8.29 -14.12
CA SER A 177 1.33 7.21 -14.55
C SER A 177 1.54 6.78 -16.00
N VAL A 178 2.13 7.65 -16.82
CA VAL A 178 2.43 7.40 -18.24
C VAL A 178 3.89 7.04 -18.51
N ALA A 179 4.77 7.22 -17.52
CA ALA A 179 6.17 6.82 -17.65
C ALA A 179 6.27 5.28 -17.66
N ASP A 180 6.68 4.70 -18.79
CA ASP A 180 7.01 3.27 -18.93
C ASP A 180 8.28 2.87 -18.15
N ASP A 181 8.99 3.85 -17.58
CA ASP A 181 10.17 3.63 -16.77
C ASP A 181 9.78 3.12 -15.38
N ASN A 182 10.00 1.82 -15.16
CA ASN A 182 10.25 1.30 -13.81
C ASN A 182 11.50 2.03 -13.30
N ALA A 183 11.33 3.18 -12.64
CA ALA A 183 12.43 4.00 -12.17
C ALA A 183 13.44 3.10 -11.42
N PRO A 184 14.69 2.98 -11.91
CA PRO A 184 15.65 2.08 -11.32
C PRO A 184 15.99 2.56 -9.90
N GLY A 185 15.62 1.76 -8.89
CA GLY A 185 16.09 1.92 -7.51
C GLY A 185 15.04 2.23 -6.44
N LEU A 186 13.76 2.42 -6.77
CA LEU A 186 12.69 2.61 -5.78
C LEU A 186 11.50 1.69 -6.06
N PRO A 187 11.50 0.45 -5.51
CA PRO A 187 10.50 -0.58 -5.77
C PRO A 187 9.26 -0.48 -4.86
N CYS A 188 8.81 0.72 -4.49
CA CYS A 188 7.75 0.90 -3.49
C CYS A 188 6.54 1.71 -4.01
N LEU A 189 5.70 0.96 -4.72
CA LEU A 189 4.24 0.85 -4.51
C LEU A 189 3.24 1.67 -5.34
N GLY A 190 2.29 0.87 -5.85
CA GLY A 190 1.22 1.23 -6.76
C GLY A 190 1.74 1.43 -8.18
N ALA A 191 1.76 0.38 -9.01
CA ALA A 191 1.72 0.63 -10.45
C ALA A 191 0.52 1.56 -10.68
N ALA A 192 0.77 2.73 -11.28
CA ALA A 192 -0.30 3.69 -11.49
C ALA A 192 -1.46 2.97 -12.19
N PRO A 193 -2.69 3.09 -11.68
CA PRO A 193 -3.81 2.36 -12.24
C PRO A 193 -3.97 2.79 -13.69
N ARG A 194 -3.97 1.81 -14.61
CA ARG A 194 -4.14 2.10 -16.03
C ARG A 194 -5.51 2.72 -16.27
N PRO A 195 -5.61 3.80 -17.07
CA PRO A 195 -6.90 4.31 -17.51
C PRO A 195 -7.71 3.24 -18.26
N PRO A 196 -9.05 3.23 -18.12
CA PRO A 196 -9.83 4.13 -17.27
C PRO A 196 -9.74 3.75 -15.79
N SER A 197 -9.61 4.75 -14.91
CA SER A 197 -9.52 4.56 -13.45
C SER A 197 -10.09 5.78 -12.72
N PRO A 198 -10.98 5.60 -11.71
CA PRO A 198 -11.51 6.71 -10.93
C PRO A 198 -10.44 7.59 -10.28
N VAL A 199 -9.29 7.01 -9.94
CA VAL A 199 -8.14 7.75 -9.39
C VAL A 199 -7.56 8.66 -10.46
N HIS A 200 -7.35 8.15 -11.67
CA HIS A 200 -6.83 8.91 -12.79
C HIS A 200 -7.78 10.03 -13.20
N ASP A 201 -9.08 9.73 -13.27
CA ASP A 201 -10.12 10.70 -13.62
C ASP A 201 -10.16 11.86 -12.63
N ARG A 202 -10.07 11.56 -11.34
CA ARG A 202 -10.02 12.57 -10.29
C ARG A 202 -8.74 13.42 -10.37
N LEU A 203 -7.60 12.82 -10.70
CA LEU A 203 -6.35 13.57 -10.90
C LEU A 203 -6.45 14.51 -12.10
N LEU A 204 -7.06 14.08 -13.21
CA LEU A 204 -7.32 14.94 -14.37
C LEU A 204 -8.18 16.15 -13.99
N VAL A 205 -9.23 15.95 -13.20
CA VAL A 205 -10.06 17.06 -12.69
C VAL A 205 -9.22 18.02 -11.83
N ILE A 206 -8.46 17.50 -10.86
CA ILE A 206 -7.63 18.32 -9.96
C ILE A 206 -6.54 19.08 -10.73
N ALA A 207 -5.96 18.48 -11.77
CA ALA A 207 -4.95 19.09 -12.62
C ALA A 207 -5.51 20.17 -13.57
N GLY A 208 -6.84 20.25 -13.72
CA GLY A 208 -7.51 21.10 -14.72
C GLY A 208 -7.36 20.57 -16.15
N MET A 209 -7.25 19.25 -16.31
CA MET A 209 -7.00 18.55 -17.58
C MET A 209 -8.18 17.66 -17.99
N TRP A 210 -9.31 17.72 -17.29
CA TRP A 210 -10.51 16.97 -17.67
C TRP A 210 -11.12 17.55 -18.95
N ASP A 211 -11.34 16.69 -19.95
CA ASP A 211 -11.91 17.03 -21.24
C ASP A 211 -13.33 16.47 -21.35
N GLU A 212 -14.33 17.34 -21.15
CA GLU A 212 -15.73 16.92 -21.15
C GLU A 212 -16.22 16.44 -22.52
N ASP A 213 -15.62 16.93 -23.61
CA ASP A 213 -16.00 16.57 -24.98
C ASP A 213 -15.61 15.12 -25.30
N ASN A 214 -14.48 14.67 -24.73
CA ASN A 214 -13.92 13.34 -24.98
C ASN A 214 -14.18 12.31 -23.86
N LEU A 215 -14.29 12.76 -22.60
CA LEU A 215 -14.42 11.89 -21.42
C LEU A 215 -15.83 11.90 -20.80
N GLY A 216 -16.69 12.84 -21.23
CA GLY A 216 -18.01 13.06 -20.63
C GLY A 216 -17.95 13.96 -19.39
N PRO A 217 -19.06 14.06 -18.62
CA PRO A 217 -19.13 14.97 -17.49
C PRO A 217 -18.08 14.63 -16.42
N ALA A 218 -17.47 15.67 -15.82
CA ALA A 218 -16.48 15.48 -14.78
C ALA A 218 -17.05 14.69 -13.58
N PRO A 219 -16.29 13.73 -13.02
CA PRO A 219 -16.69 13.05 -11.80
C PRO A 219 -16.86 14.06 -10.65
N GLU A 220 -17.86 13.84 -9.81
CA GLU A 220 -18.09 14.69 -8.64
C GLU A 220 -16.88 14.65 -7.68
N ALA A 221 -16.43 15.84 -7.26
CA ALA A 221 -15.14 16.06 -6.58
C ALA A 221 -15.07 15.52 -5.14
#